data_AF-R7TDQ1-F1
#
_entry.id   AF-R7TDQ1-F1
#
_cell.length_a   1.000
_cell.length_b   1.000
_cell.length_c   1.000
_cell.angle_alpha   90.00
_cell.angle_beta   90.00
_cell.angle_gamma   90.00
#
_symmetry.space_group_name_H-M   'P 1'
#
loop_
_entity.id
_entity.type
_entity.pdbx_description
1 polymer ?
#
loop_
_entity_poly.entity_id
_entity_poly.type
_entity_poly.pdbx_seq_one_letter_code
_entity_poly.pdbx_strand_id
1 'polypeptide(L)'
;MLSETITQTPSRSADIQKQCDLMQLQKLLVEYDIHQLRIYNSSMAQTVIYNILSRDRPSAVEDAKQVQRAYNLPESVVYNFRITFLIKANRMSDMMALLRQLPLTPALTYAETVMGRSAVALKQKILPDKRETHLMTQAAILAAKVLLSREIELYQRKELEIQLADFQRIRSLQVEFNEYLSLSDLASSVFTRELLAKYVEEFHQNEKKSLPKLF
;
A
#
# COMPACT_ATOMS: atom_id res chain seq x y z
N MET A 1 -27.15 -55.32 2.32
CA MET A 1 -26.24 -54.20 2.00
C MET A 1 -26.93 -52.90 2.41
N LEU A 2 -26.66 -52.41 3.61
CA LEU A 2 -27.00 -51.06 4.05
C LEU A 2 -25.78 -50.59 4.85
N SER A 3 -24.93 -49.81 4.19
CA SER A 3 -23.78 -49.17 4.82
C SER A 3 -24.30 -47.96 5.57
N GLU A 4 -24.30 -48.04 6.90
CA GLU A 4 -24.62 -46.91 7.77
C GLU A 4 -23.55 -45.83 7.62
N THR A 5 -23.98 -44.66 7.14
CA THR A 5 -23.21 -43.43 7.13
C THR A 5 -23.01 -42.96 8.57
N ILE A 6 -21.81 -43.17 9.12
CA ILE A 6 -21.40 -42.60 10.40
C ILE A 6 -21.27 -41.09 10.21
N THR A 7 -22.30 -40.36 10.62
CA THR A 7 -22.24 -38.91 10.84
C THR A 7 -21.30 -38.66 12.02
N GLN A 8 -20.07 -38.25 11.73
CA GLN A 8 -19.14 -37.74 12.73
C GLN A 8 -19.78 -36.53 13.43
N THR A 9 -20.20 -36.71 14.67
CA THR A 9 -20.58 -35.63 15.58
C THR A 9 -19.34 -34.79 15.89
N PRO A 10 -19.40 -33.45 15.74
CA PRO A 10 -18.29 -32.59 16.14
C PRO A 10 -18.01 -32.74 17.65
N SER A 11 -16.74 -32.85 18.01
CA SER A 11 -16.29 -33.00 19.41
C SER A 11 -16.71 -31.79 20.25
N ARG A 12 -17.23 -32.04 21.46
CA ARG A 12 -17.59 -31.02 22.47
C ARG A 12 -16.46 -30.01 22.75
N SER A 13 -15.20 -30.40 22.54
CA SER A 13 -14.04 -29.52 22.66
C SER A 13 -13.95 -28.46 21.55
N ALA A 14 -14.39 -28.78 20.33
CA ALA A 14 -14.37 -27.86 19.20
C ALA A 14 -15.45 -26.78 19.34
N ASP A 15 -16.59 -27.12 19.95
CA ASP A 15 -17.68 -26.16 20.20
C ASP A 15 -17.31 -25.16 21.30
N ILE A 16 -16.63 -25.61 22.37
CA ILE A 16 -16.11 -24.72 23.42
C ILE A 16 -15.06 -23.76 22.84
N GLN A 17 -14.13 -24.26 22.02
CA GLN A 17 -13.10 -23.40 21.41
C GLN A 17 -13.73 -22.30 20.55
N LYS A 18 -14.72 -22.65 19.71
CA LYS A 18 -15.45 -21.66 18.91
C LYS A 18 -16.15 -20.60 19.75
N GLN A 19 -16.75 -20.99 20.87
CA GLN A 19 -17.38 -20.04 21.79
C GLN A 19 -16.35 -19.12 22.46
N CYS A 20 -15.19 -19.66 22.84
CA CYS A 20 -14.07 -18.86 23.37
C CYS A 20 -13.56 -17.84 22.34
N ASP A 21 -13.38 -18.26 21.08
CA ASP A 21 -12.89 -17.38 20.01
C ASP A 21 -13.90 -16.24 19.73
N LEU A 22 -15.20 -16.54 19.75
CA LEU A 22 -16.26 -15.54 19.61
C LEU A 22 -16.28 -14.54 20.77
N MET A 23 -16.09 -15.00 22.02
CA MET A 23 -15.99 -14.11 23.17
C MET A 23 -14.76 -13.20 23.09
N GLN A 24 -13.61 -13.73 22.69
CA GLN A 24 -12.39 -12.93 22.51
C GLN A 24 -12.59 -11.87 21.44
N LEU A 25 -13.22 -12.24 20.31
CA LEU A 25 -13.57 -11.30 19.25
C LEU A 25 -14.52 -10.21 19.77
N GLN A 26 -15.57 -10.56 20.53
CA GLN A 26 -16.48 -9.56 21.08
C GLN A 26 -15.78 -8.58 22.02
N LYS A 27 -14.90 -9.09 22.91
CA LYS A 27 -14.10 -8.26 23.79
C LYS A 27 -13.22 -7.29 22.99
N LEU A 28 -12.58 -7.79 21.93
CA LEU A 28 -11.78 -6.97 21.02
C LEU A 28 -12.61 -5.84 20.38
N LEU A 29 -13.81 -6.15 19.86
CA LEU A 29 -14.66 -5.12 19.26
C LEU A 29 -15.10 -4.04 20.26
N VAL A 30 -15.28 -4.41 21.54
CA VAL A 30 -15.57 -3.44 22.61
C VAL A 30 -14.37 -2.53 22.86
N GLU A 31 -13.15 -3.07 22.97
CA GLU A 31 -11.93 -2.29 23.20
C GLU A 31 -11.65 -1.24 22.10
N TYR A 32 -12.17 -1.47 20.90
CA TYR A 32 -12.06 -0.57 19.74
C TYR A 32 -13.28 0.33 19.54
N ASP A 33 -14.28 0.27 20.45
CA ASP A 33 -15.56 1.00 20.38
C ASP A 33 -16.37 0.70 19.11
N ILE A 34 -16.25 -0.52 18.57
CA ILE A 34 -16.91 -0.95 17.33
C ILE A 34 -17.81 -2.18 17.51
N HIS A 35 -18.13 -2.54 18.76
CA HIS A 35 -18.98 -3.67 19.13
C HIS A 35 -20.39 -3.65 18.50
N GLN A 36 -20.86 -2.49 18.06
CA GLN A 36 -22.15 -2.35 17.37
C GLN A 36 -22.10 -2.83 15.91
N LEU A 37 -20.90 -2.96 15.32
CA LEU A 37 -20.73 -3.50 13.97
C LEU A 37 -21.00 -5.00 13.98
N ARG A 38 -22.17 -5.38 13.46
CA ARG A 38 -22.52 -6.78 13.26
C ARG A 38 -21.82 -7.30 12.01
N ILE A 39 -20.96 -8.30 12.15
CA ILE A 39 -20.16 -8.82 11.04
C ILE A 39 -20.88 -10.01 10.41
N TYR A 40 -21.56 -9.77 9.28
CA TYR A 40 -22.33 -10.81 8.57
C TYR A 40 -21.62 -11.40 7.36
N ASN A 41 -20.57 -10.75 6.87
CA ASN A 41 -19.85 -11.17 5.68
C ASN A 41 -18.39 -10.67 5.69
N SER A 42 -17.62 -11.17 4.73
CA SER A 42 -16.20 -10.84 4.55
C SER A 42 -15.93 -9.35 4.36
N SER A 43 -16.83 -8.61 3.69
CA SER A 43 -16.68 -7.16 3.49
C SER A 43 -16.78 -6.40 4.81
N MET A 44 -17.74 -6.77 5.66
CA MET A 44 -17.87 -6.17 7.00
C MET A 44 -16.67 -6.52 7.90
N ALA A 45 -16.14 -7.74 7.78
CA ALA A 45 -14.92 -8.14 8.48
C ALA A 45 -13.71 -7.31 8.02
N GLN A 46 -13.59 -7.00 6.72
CA GLN A 46 -12.57 -6.08 6.21
C GLN A 46 -12.76 -4.66 6.76
N THR A 47 -14.00 -4.17 6.86
CA THR A 47 -14.30 -2.86 7.49
C THR A 47 -13.87 -2.84 8.96
N VAL A 48 -14.10 -3.92 9.71
CA VAL A 48 -13.64 -4.05 11.10
C VAL A 48 -12.12 -4.02 11.17
N ILE A 49 -11.43 -4.80 10.33
CA ILE A 49 -9.96 -4.79 10.23
C ILE A 49 -9.45 -3.38 9.95
N TYR A 50 -10.06 -2.68 9.00
CA TYR A 50 -9.71 -1.31 8.67
C TYR A 50 -9.87 -0.37 9.87
N ASN A 51 -10.98 -0.47 10.61
CA ASN A 51 -11.22 0.33 11.81
C ASN A 51 -10.17 0.05 12.90
N ILE A 52 -9.85 -1.22 13.14
CA ILE A 52 -8.81 -1.63 14.10
C ILE A 52 -7.46 -1.00 13.72
N LEU A 53 -7.01 -1.20 12.48
CA LEU A 53 -5.73 -0.70 12.00
C LEU A 53 -5.66 0.83 11.99
N SER A 54 -6.79 1.50 11.76
CA SER A 54 -6.88 2.97 11.76
C SER A 54 -6.75 3.58 13.15
N ARG A 55 -6.96 2.82 14.23
CA ARG A 55 -6.68 3.29 15.61
C ARG A 55 -5.19 3.33 15.94
N ASP A 56 -4.34 2.71 15.11
CA ASP A 56 -2.88 2.76 15.21
C ASP A 56 -2.29 2.40 16.59
N ARG A 57 -2.95 1.47 17.29
CA ARG A 57 -2.45 0.94 18.56
C ARG A 57 -1.29 -0.05 18.32
N PRO A 58 -0.38 -0.26 19.29
CA PRO A 58 0.69 -1.24 19.16
C PRO A 58 0.21 -2.66 18.84
N SER A 59 -0.94 -3.06 19.39
CA SER A 59 -1.57 -4.38 19.16
C SER A 59 -2.40 -4.47 17.88
N ALA A 60 -2.64 -3.35 17.17
CA ALA A 60 -3.66 -3.27 16.12
C ALA A 60 -3.45 -4.27 14.98
N VAL A 61 -2.21 -4.63 14.65
CA VAL A 61 -1.93 -5.65 13.63
C VAL A 61 -2.33 -7.04 14.11
N GLU A 62 -1.98 -7.43 15.34
CA GLU A 62 -2.35 -8.75 15.86
C GLU A 62 -3.85 -8.85 16.12
N ASP A 63 -4.46 -7.77 16.60
CA ASP A 63 -5.91 -7.63 16.78
C ASP A 63 -6.65 -7.79 15.43
N ALA A 64 -6.15 -7.14 14.37
CA ALA A 64 -6.69 -7.31 13.03
C ALA A 64 -6.51 -8.75 12.50
N LYS A 65 -5.40 -9.43 12.85
CA LYS A 65 -5.17 -10.83 12.48
C LYS A 65 -6.15 -11.77 13.18
N GLN A 66 -6.58 -11.47 14.40
CA GLN A 66 -7.64 -12.24 15.06
C GLN A 66 -8.95 -12.18 14.25
N VAL A 67 -9.37 -11.00 13.79
CA VAL A 67 -10.55 -10.85 12.92
C VAL A 67 -10.33 -11.56 11.58
N GLN A 68 -9.16 -11.39 10.96
CA GLN A 68 -8.82 -12.05 9.71
C GLN A 68 -8.92 -13.58 9.80
N ARG A 69 -8.40 -14.19 10.88
CA ARG A 69 -8.49 -15.63 11.13
C ARG A 69 -9.93 -16.08 11.37
N ALA A 70 -10.68 -15.35 12.21
CA ALA A 70 -12.07 -15.68 12.53
C ALA A 70 -12.99 -15.73 11.30
N TYR A 71 -12.70 -14.92 10.27
CA TYR A 71 -13.48 -14.85 9.03
C TYR A 71 -12.77 -15.47 7.82
N ASN A 72 -11.66 -16.20 8.03
CA ASN A 72 -10.86 -16.84 6.98
C ASN A 72 -10.49 -15.89 5.81
N LEU A 73 -10.18 -14.64 6.13
CA LEU A 73 -9.76 -13.67 5.13
C LEU A 73 -8.29 -13.89 4.73
N PRO A 74 -7.86 -13.49 3.53
CA PRO A 74 -6.45 -13.49 3.18
C PRO A 74 -5.64 -12.58 4.11
N GLU A 75 -4.44 -13.01 4.53
CA GLU A 75 -3.56 -12.18 5.38
C GLU A 75 -3.14 -10.87 4.66
N SER A 76 -3.17 -10.87 3.32
CA SER A 76 -2.93 -9.69 2.50
C SER A 76 -3.87 -8.52 2.82
N VAL A 77 -5.10 -8.78 3.28
CA VAL A 77 -6.03 -7.72 3.71
C VAL A 77 -5.43 -6.87 4.82
N VAL A 78 -4.86 -7.51 5.85
CA VAL A 78 -4.30 -6.83 7.02
C VAL A 78 -3.09 -6.00 6.62
N TYR A 79 -2.13 -6.61 5.91
CA TYR A 79 -0.91 -5.89 5.53
C TYR A 79 -1.17 -4.80 4.48
N ASN A 80 -2.07 -5.01 3.51
CA ASN A 80 -2.42 -3.97 2.54
C ASN A 80 -3.06 -2.76 3.22
N PHE A 81 -3.97 -2.97 4.18
CA PHE A 81 -4.53 -1.87 4.95
C PHE A 81 -3.47 -1.19 5.82
N ARG A 82 -2.61 -1.96 6.51
CA ARG A 82 -1.56 -1.39 7.35
C ARG A 82 -0.59 -0.54 6.54
N ILE A 83 -0.11 -1.05 5.40
CA ILE A 83 0.79 -0.33 4.49
C ILE A 83 0.10 0.94 3.98
N THR A 84 -1.16 0.85 3.56
CA THR A 84 -1.93 2.03 3.10
C THR A 84 -2.01 3.10 4.19
N PHE A 85 -2.33 2.69 5.42
CA PHE A 85 -2.40 3.58 6.57
C PHE A 85 -1.05 4.27 6.81
N LEU A 86 0.05 3.51 6.82
CA LEU A 86 1.39 4.05 7.03
C LEU A 86 1.79 5.05 5.93
N ILE A 87 1.46 4.78 4.66
CA ILE A 87 1.71 5.70 3.54
C ILE A 87 0.93 7.01 3.74
N LYS A 88 -0.37 6.93 4.02
CA LYS A 88 -1.24 8.12 4.25
C LYS A 88 -0.78 8.94 5.45
N ALA A 89 -0.30 8.28 6.50
CA ALA A 89 0.27 8.93 7.68
C ALA A 89 1.72 9.44 7.48
N ASN A 90 2.30 9.32 6.28
CA ASN A 90 3.69 9.65 5.98
C ASN A 90 4.73 8.90 6.87
N ARG A 91 4.40 7.68 7.30
CA ARG A 91 5.24 6.81 8.13
C ARG A 91 6.04 5.82 7.28
N MET A 92 6.83 6.36 6.36
CA MET A 92 7.55 5.56 5.36
C MET A 92 8.61 4.63 5.99
N SER A 93 9.26 5.06 7.06
CA SER A 93 10.22 4.22 7.80
C SER A 93 9.57 2.96 8.36
N ASP A 94 8.36 3.08 8.90
CA ASP A 94 7.62 1.97 9.50
C ASP A 94 7.09 1.02 8.41
N MET A 95 6.67 1.56 7.26
CA MET A 95 6.32 0.75 6.09
C MET A 95 7.52 -0.07 5.61
N MET A 96 8.71 0.54 5.52
CA MET A 96 9.92 -0.20 5.14
C MET A 96 10.29 -1.26 6.18
N ALA A 97 10.18 -0.94 7.47
CA ALA A 97 10.44 -1.89 8.56
C ALA A 97 9.51 -3.10 8.47
N LEU A 98 8.22 -2.87 8.24
CA LEU A 98 7.22 -3.92 8.04
C LEU A 98 7.59 -4.85 6.86
N LEU A 99 7.92 -4.27 5.70
CA LEU A 99 8.31 -5.06 4.51
C LEU A 99 9.57 -5.89 4.74
N ARG A 100 10.53 -5.39 5.54
CA ARG A 100 11.76 -6.13 5.88
C ARG A 100 11.51 -7.29 6.84
N GLN A 101 10.56 -7.14 7.77
CA GLN A 101 10.21 -8.19 8.74
C GLN A 101 9.45 -9.36 8.09
N LEU A 102 8.79 -9.12 6.97
CA LEU A 102 8.04 -10.15 6.26
C LEU A 102 8.98 -11.16 5.56
N PRO A 103 8.56 -12.43 5.44
CA PRO A 103 9.21 -13.39 4.55
C PRO A 103 9.27 -12.83 3.12
N LEU A 104 10.25 -13.31 2.32
CA LEU A 104 10.54 -12.72 1.01
C LEU A 104 9.32 -12.70 0.09
N THR A 105 8.60 -13.82 -0.03
CA THR A 105 7.45 -13.93 -0.93
C THR A 105 6.32 -12.93 -0.59
N PRO A 106 5.80 -12.85 0.66
CA PRO A 106 4.85 -11.79 1.02
C PRO A 106 5.39 -10.38 0.83
N ALA A 107 6.67 -10.14 1.16
CA ALA A 107 7.27 -8.82 0.99
C ALA A 107 7.29 -8.37 -0.48
N LEU A 108 7.65 -9.28 -1.40
CA LEU A 108 7.58 -9.05 -2.85
C LEU A 108 6.16 -8.67 -3.26
N THR A 109 5.17 -9.50 -2.93
CA THR A 109 3.76 -9.27 -3.29
C THR A 109 3.25 -7.91 -2.80
N TYR A 110 3.54 -7.52 -1.56
CA TYR A 110 3.02 -6.27 -1.01
C TYR A 110 3.77 -5.04 -1.55
N ALA A 111 5.08 -5.14 -1.75
CA ALA A 111 5.85 -4.08 -2.39
C ALA A 111 5.43 -3.86 -3.85
N GLU A 112 5.22 -4.93 -4.63
CA GLU A 112 4.65 -4.87 -5.97
C GLU A 112 3.25 -4.25 -5.96
N THR A 113 2.42 -4.59 -4.99
CA THR A 113 1.09 -3.97 -4.82
C THR A 113 1.21 -2.46 -4.59
N VAL A 114 2.17 -1.99 -3.77
CA VAL A 114 2.42 -0.56 -3.56
C VAL A 114 2.87 0.12 -4.86
N MET A 115 3.82 -0.48 -5.57
CA MET A 115 4.32 0.05 -6.85
C MET A 115 3.20 0.13 -7.90
N GLY A 116 2.41 -0.94 -8.04
CA GLY A 116 1.26 -0.98 -8.95
C GLY A 116 0.22 0.08 -8.61
N ARG A 117 -0.09 0.29 -7.32
CA ARG A 117 -1.01 1.35 -6.88
C ARG A 117 -0.47 2.74 -7.19
N SER A 118 0.83 2.96 -7.05
CA SER A 118 1.46 4.22 -7.44
C SER A 118 1.34 4.45 -8.95
N ALA A 119 1.62 3.42 -9.77
CA ALA A 119 1.48 3.51 -11.22
C ALA A 119 0.04 3.83 -11.65
N VAL A 120 -0.95 3.17 -11.04
CA VAL A 120 -2.38 3.44 -11.29
C VAL A 120 -2.76 4.85 -10.85
N ALA A 121 -2.30 5.30 -9.68
CA ALA A 121 -2.55 6.64 -9.17
C ALA A 121 -2.04 7.73 -10.11
N LEU A 122 -0.83 7.55 -10.65
CA LEU A 122 -0.22 8.47 -11.61
C LEU A 122 -0.97 8.47 -12.95
N LYS A 123 -1.35 7.28 -13.46
CA LYS A 123 -2.05 7.16 -14.74
C LYS A 123 -3.45 7.75 -14.73
N GLN A 124 -4.25 7.41 -13.72
CA GLN A 124 -5.66 7.78 -13.68
C GLN A 124 -5.92 9.10 -12.96
N LYS A 125 -4.89 9.68 -12.31
CA LYS A 125 -5.00 10.88 -11.46
C LYS A 125 -6.13 10.73 -10.42
N ILE A 126 -6.30 9.49 -9.92
CA ILE A 126 -7.41 9.10 -9.03
C ILE A 126 -7.25 9.55 -7.59
N LEU A 127 -6.02 9.90 -7.19
CA LEU A 127 -5.82 10.43 -5.85
C LEU A 127 -6.23 11.90 -5.84
N PRO A 128 -7.11 12.29 -4.90
CA PRO A 128 -7.73 13.62 -4.89
C PRO A 128 -6.72 14.73 -4.58
N ASP A 129 -5.60 14.38 -3.94
CA ASP A 129 -4.57 15.31 -3.51
C ASP A 129 -3.21 14.95 -4.12
N LYS A 130 -2.53 15.98 -4.64
CA LYS A 130 -1.13 15.95 -5.07
C LYS A 130 -0.20 15.41 -3.98
N ARG A 131 -0.49 15.70 -2.70
CA ARG A 131 0.24 15.14 -1.56
C ARG A 131 0.10 13.63 -1.48
N GLU A 132 -1.10 13.07 -1.66
CA GLU A 132 -1.29 11.62 -1.62
C GLU A 132 -0.54 10.93 -2.76
N THR A 133 -0.59 11.49 -3.98
CA THR A 133 0.19 10.98 -5.12
C THR A 133 1.69 11.04 -4.88
N HIS A 134 2.15 12.12 -4.24
CA HIS A 134 3.54 12.28 -3.85
C HIS A 134 3.98 11.23 -2.83
N LEU A 135 3.19 11.00 -1.78
CA LEU A 135 3.45 9.97 -0.77
C LEU A 135 3.45 8.57 -1.37
N MET A 136 2.50 8.28 -2.28
CA MET A 136 2.42 6.99 -2.96
C MET A 136 3.64 6.74 -3.86
N THR A 137 4.10 7.77 -4.59
CA THR A 137 5.31 7.70 -5.40
C THR A 137 6.55 7.47 -4.52
N GLN A 138 6.62 8.12 -3.35
CA GLN A 138 7.67 7.87 -2.37
C GLN A 138 7.67 6.42 -1.89
N ALA A 139 6.49 5.91 -1.57
CA ALA A 139 6.31 4.58 -1.05
C ALA A 139 6.76 3.53 -2.06
N ALA A 140 6.43 3.72 -3.35
CA ALA A 140 6.89 2.85 -4.44
C ALA A 140 8.43 2.80 -4.52
N ILE A 141 9.11 3.94 -4.50
CA ILE A 141 10.58 4.03 -4.50
C ILE A 141 11.17 3.27 -3.30
N LEU A 142 10.61 3.48 -2.11
CA LEU A 142 11.14 2.88 -0.89
C LEU A 142 10.84 1.38 -0.81
N ALA A 143 9.68 0.94 -1.27
CA ALA A 143 9.33 -0.47 -1.40
C ALA A 143 10.30 -1.18 -2.36
N ALA A 144 10.57 -0.60 -3.53
CA ALA A 144 11.56 -1.12 -4.48
C ALA A 144 12.96 -1.21 -3.87
N LYS A 145 13.41 -0.17 -3.16
CA LYS A 145 14.71 -0.19 -2.45
C LYS A 145 14.79 -1.27 -1.38
N VAL A 146 13.71 -1.51 -0.63
CA VAL A 146 13.66 -2.61 0.34
C VAL A 146 13.85 -3.95 -0.36
N LEU A 147 13.16 -4.20 -1.47
CA LEU A 147 13.30 -5.44 -2.22
C LEU A 147 14.71 -5.61 -2.84
N LEU A 148 15.29 -4.55 -3.42
CA LEU A 148 16.65 -4.59 -3.99
C LEU A 148 17.74 -4.88 -2.95
N SER A 149 17.48 -4.55 -1.69
CA SER A 149 18.37 -4.87 -0.56
C SER A 149 18.29 -6.34 -0.12
N ARG A 150 17.35 -7.12 -0.66
CA ARG A 150 17.20 -8.55 -0.39
C ARG A 150 17.83 -9.38 -1.50
N GLU A 151 18.06 -10.65 -1.20
CA GLU A 151 18.44 -11.66 -2.19
C GLU A 151 17.20 -12.02 -3.02
N ILE A 152 17.21 -11.64 -4.29
CA ILE A 152 16.14 -11.84 -5.27
C ILE A 152 16.76 -12.27 -6.59
N GLU A 153 15.96 -12.91 -7.45
CA GLU A 153 16.37 -13.38 -8.75
C GLU A 153 16.92 -12.25 -9.64
N LEU A 154 17.93 -12.55 -10.46
CA LEU A 154 18.60 -11.55 -11.31
C LEU A 154 17.63 -10.85 -12.26
N TYR A 155 16.66 -11.57 -12.82
CA TYR A 155 15.67 -10.98 -13.72
C TYR A 155 14.74 -10.00 -12.99
N GLN A 156 14.28 -10.37 -11.78
CA GLN A 156 13.43 -9.52 -10.92
C GLN A 156 14.19 -8.25 -10.51
N ARG A 157 15.48 -8.40 -10.15
CA ARG A 157 16.35 -7.27 -9.83
C ARG A 157 16.40 -6.25 -10.96
N LYS A 158 16.67 -6.70 -12.19
CA LYS A 158 16.77 -5.81 -13.36
C LYS A 158 15.45 -5.08 -13.64
N GLU A 159 14.32 -5.79 -13.58
CA GLU A 159 13.00 -5.18 -13.77
C GLU A 159 12.72 -4.12 -12.69
N LEU A 160 13.05 -4.44 -11.44
CA LEU A 160 12.85 -3.55 -10.31
C LEU A 160 13.76 -2.32 -10.34
N GLU A 161 15.00 -2.44 -10.83
CA GLU A 161 15.91 -1.31 -11.04
C GLU A 161 15.36 -0.33 -12.09
N ILE A 162 14.76 -0.84 -13.17
CA ILE A 162 14.11 -0.01 -14.21
C ILE A 162 12.92 0.73 -13.59
N GLN A 163 12.02 0.00 -12.92
CA GLN A 163 10.84 0.61 -12.28
C GLN A 163 11.24 1.65 -11.21
N LEU A 164 12.27 1.36 -10.42
CA LEU A 164 12.81 2.30 -9.43
C LEU A 164 13.29 3.59 -10.10
N ALA A 165 14.06 3.48 -11.20
CA ALA A 165 14.56 4.64 -11.93
C ALA A 165 13.42 5.51 -12.47
N ASP A 166 12.35 4.90 -12.99
CA ASP A 166 11.19 5.64 -13.50
C ASP A 166 10.43 6.35 -12.37
N PHE A 167 10.17 5.69 -11.25
CA PHE A 167 9.56 6.36 -10.10
C PHE A 167 10.44 7.49 -9.54
N GLN A 168 11.76 7.32 -9.52
CA GLN A 168 12.68 8.38 -9.10
C GLN A 168 12.62 9.61 -10.01
N ARG A 169 12.58 9.40 -11.34
CA ARG A 169 12.40 10.50 -12.31
C ARG A 169 11.07 11.23 -12.10
N ILE A 170 9.97 10.48 -11.96
CA ILE A 170 8.66 11.06 -11.68
C ILE A 170 8.69 11.84 -10.36
N ARG A 171 9.35 11.32 -9.33
CA ARG A 171 9.48 12.00 -8.06
C ARG A 171 10.25 13.32 -8.17
N SER A 172 11.34 13.37 -8.92
CA SER A 172 12.06 14.63 -9.20
C SER A 172 11.14 15.64 -9.90
N LEU A 173 10.38 15.20 -10.92
CA LEU A 173 9.41 16.05 -11.61
C LEU A 173 8.30 16.57 -10.68
N GLN A 174 7.81 15.74 -9.76
CA GLN A 174 6.82 16.17 -8.77
C GLN A 174 7.37 17.24 -7.81
N VAL A 175 8.63 17.07 -7.37
CA VAL A 175 9.24 17.96 -6.36
C VAL A 175 9.68 19.29 -6.98
N GLU A 176 10.38 19.22 -8.12
CA GLU A 176 11.05 20.38 -8.72
C GLU A 176 10.11 21.16 -9.64
N PHE A 177 9.19 20.47 -10.31
CA PHE A 177 8.38 21.03 -11.39
C PHE A 177 6.87 20.93 -11.14
N ASN A 178 6.44 20.29 -10.05
CA ASN A 178 5.02 20.05 -9.72
C ASN A 178 4.27 19.25 -10.81
N GLU A 179 5.00 18.42 -11.57
CA GLU A 179 4.49 17.60 -12.66
C GLU A 179 4.25 16.15 -12.21
N TYR A 180 3.08 15.60 -12.56
CA TYR A 180 2.61 14.30 -12.12
C TYR A 180 2.33 13.40 -13.32
N LEU A 181 3.42 12.92 -13.92
CA LEU A 181 3.37 12.11 -15.13
C LEU A 181 3.02 10.66 -14.83
N SER A 182 2.31 10.02 -15.77
CA SER A 182 2.20 8.58 -15.79
C SER A 182 3.51 7.93 -16.27
N LEU A 183 3.70 6.64 -15.99
CA LEU A 183 4.85 5.89 -16.52
C LEU A 183 4.85 5.86 -18.07
N SER A 184 3.67 5.86 -18.70
CA SER A 184 3.56 5.94 -20.16
C SER A 184 3.96 7.30 -20.71
N ASP A 185 3.62 8.40 -20.01
CA ASP A 185 4.04 9.74 -20.43
C ASP A 185 5.56 9.89 -20.32
N LEU A 186 6.14 9.35 -19.24
CA LEU A 186 7.59 9.34 -19.03
C LEU A 186 8.32 8.53 -20.13
N ALA A 187 7.77 7.39 -20.55
CA ALA A 187 8.35 6.57 -21.61
C ALA A 187 8.22 7.21 -23.01
N SER A 188 7.35 8.22 -23.17
CA SER A 188 7.15 8.91 -24.45
C SER A 188 8.25 9.94 -24.69
N SER A 189 9.11 9.65 -25.67
CA SER A 189 10.17 10.57 -26.10
C SER A 189 9.64 11.90 -26.65
N VAL A 190 8.42 11.90 -27.21
CA VAL A 190 7.76 13.12 -27.72
C VAL A 190 7.31 13.98 -26.54
N PHE A 191 6.55 13.39 -25.62
CA PHE A 191 6.01 14.10 -24.46
C PHE A 191 7.13 14.69 -23.59
N THR A 192 8.19 13.90 -23.34
CA THR A 192 9.34 14.35 -22.54
C THR A 192 10.11 15.49 -23.21
N ARG A 193 10.23 15.50 -24.55
CA ARG A 193 10.85 16.62 -25.29
C ARG A 193 10.01 17.88 -25.23
N GLU A 194 8.69 17.77 -25.40
CA GLU A 194 7.78 18.91 -25.30
C GLU A 194 7.80 19.52 -23.89
N LEU A 195 7.79 18.67 -22.86
CA LEU A 195 7.89 19.11 -21.48
C LEU A 195 9.22 19.83 -21.20
N LEU A 196 10.33 19.30 -21.71
CA LEU A 196 11.64 19.95 -21.59
C LEU A 196 11.65 21.31 -22.30
N ALA A 197 11.15 21.38 -23.54
CA ALA A 197 11.10 22.61 -24.32
C ALA A 197 10.31 23.71 -23.58
N LYS A 198 9.15 23.36 -23.02
CA LYS A 198 8.34 24.25 -22.18
C LYS A 198 9.15 24.85 -21.03
N TYR A 199 9.85 24.02 -20.24
CA TYR A 199 10.60 24.51 -19.08
C TYR A 199 11.85 25.33 -19.46
N VAL A 200 12.52 24.98 -20.57
CA VAL A 200 13.64 25.76 -21.09
C VAL A 200 13.17 27.15 -21.56
N GLU A 201 12.02 27.22 -22.25
CA GLU A 201 11.44 28.50 -22.66
C GLU A 201 11.03 29.36 -21.47
N GLU A 202 10.34 28.78 -20.48
CA GLU A 202 9.96 29.47 -19.24
C GLU A 202 11.20 30.02 -18.49
N PHE A 203 12.28 29.23 -18.41
CA PHE A 203 13.54 29.66 -17.80
C PHE A 203 14.12 30.90 -18.50
N HIS A 204 14.25 30.87 -19.83
CA HIS A 204 14.77 32.00 -20.59
C HIS A 204 13.87 33.25 -20.53
N GLN A 205 12.55 33.07 -20.46
CA GLN A 205 11.64 34.20 -20.28
C GLN A 205 11.79 34.85 -18.90
N ASN A 206 12.02 34.05 -17.86
CA ASN A 206 12.24 34.55 -16.51
C ASN A 206 13.59 35.25 -16.37
N GLU A 207 14.66 34.77 -17.01
CA GLU A 207 15.95 35.48 -17.10
C GLU A 207 15.81 36.84 -17.79
N LYS A 208 15.10 36.91 -18.92
CA LYS A 208 14.88 38.17 -19.66
C LYS A 208 14.08 39.20 -18.87
N LYS A 209 13.17 38.77 -17.99
CA LYS A 209 12.38 39.65 -17.11
C LYS A 209 13.16 40.14 -15.88
N SER A 210 14.18 39.40 -15.44
CA SER A 210 14.97 39.73 -14.26
C SER A 210 16.21 40.59 -14.56
N LEU A 211 16.56 40.78 -15.84
CA LEU A 211 17.51 41.80 -16.26
C LEU A 211 16.89 43.20 -16.11
N PRO A 212 17.50 44.14 -15.35
CA PRO A 212 17.01 45.51 -15.27
C PRO A 212 17.03 46.13 -16.68
N LYS A 213 15.93 46.77 -17.05
CA LYS A 213 15.89 47.62 -18.25
C LYS A 213 16.90 48.74 -18.04
N LEU A 214 18.09 48.60 -18.61
CA LEU A 214 19.03 49.69 -18.77
C LEU A 214 18.36 50.68 -19.73
N PHE A 215 17.94 51.81 -19.16
CA PHE A 215 17.52 53.01 -19.89
C PHE A 215 18.71 53.62 -20.63
#